data_AF-W4PHV9-F1
#
_entry.id   AF-W4PHV9-F1
#
_cell.length_a   1.000
_cell.length_b   1.000
_cell.length_c   1.000
_cell.angle_alpha   90.00
_cell.angle_beta   90.00
_cell.angle_gamma   90.00
#
_symmetry.space_group_name_H-M   'P 1'
#
loop_
_entity.id
_entity.type
_entity.pdbx_description
1 polymer ?
#
loop_
_entity_poly.entity_id
_entity_poly.type
_entity_poly.pdbx_seq_one_letter_code
_entity_poly.pdbx_strand_id
1 'polypeptide(L)'
;MKEAENLMNINIGLRSRGYMVPLVADVHFNPKVADVAAQYAEKVRINPGNYVDAARTFKKLEYTDEEYAAEVQKIRDRFVPFLNICKENHTAIRIGVNHGSLSDRIMSRYGDTPEGMVASCMEFLRVCVEEQFLNVVISIKASNTVVMVRTVRLLAAVMEQEGMAFPLHLGVTEAGDGEDGRIKSALGIGALLNDGLGDTIRVSLSEAPEAEIPVARKLVDYVLLKQNHPFVPGVEAPGFNYLEPSRRKTRAVRNIGGSHLPLS
;
A
#
# COMPACT_ATOMS: atom_id res chain seq x y z
N MET A 1 16.65 -13.40 12.85
CA MET A 1 16.46 -13.74 14.28
C MET A 1 17.17 -12.73 15.18
N LYS A 2 18.51 -12.63 15.17
CA LYS A 2 19.25 -11.64 15.97
C LYS A 2 18.74 -10.18 15.84
N GLU A 3 18.42 -9.73 14.63
CA GLU A 3 17.86 -8.38 14.41
C GLU A 3 16.46 -8.20 15.02
N ALA A 4 15.64 -9.24 15.00
CA ALA A 4 14.29 -9.22 15.58
C ALA A 4 14.34 -9.18 17.11
N GLU A 5 15.27 -9.91 17.71
CA GLU A 5 15.52 -9.89 19.16
C GLU A 5 16.08 -8.53 19.61
N ASN A 6 16.90 -7.88 18.77
CA ASN A 6 17.37 -6.52 19.04
C ASN A 6 16.26 -5.47 19.05
N LEU A 7 15.09 -5.75 18.47
CA LEU A 7 13.94 -4.85 18.55
C LEU A 7 13.49 -4.63 20.00
N MET A 8 13.60 -5.66 20.84
CA MET A 8 13.37 -5.55 22.29
C MET A 8 14.31 -4.51 22.91
N ASN A 9 15.62 -4.61 22.62
CA ASN A 9 16.62 -3.70 23.15
C ASN A 9 16.40 -2.25 22.67
N ILE A 10 16.04 -2.08 21.38
CA ILE A 10 15.71 -0.77 20.82
C ILE A 10 14.46 -0.19 21.49
N ASN A 11 13.41 -0.98 21.64
CA ASN A 11 12.17 -0.54 22.30
C ASN A 11 12.47 -0.07 23.73
N ILE A 12 13.10 -0.92 24.56
CA ILE A 12 13.48 -0.58 25.94
C ILE A 12 14.37 0.68 25.97
N GLY A 13 15.35 0.77 25.08
CA GLY A 13 16.26 1.92 24.99
C GLY A 13 15.55 3.23 24.65
N LEU A 14 14.55 3.20 23.78
CA LEU A 14 13.76 4.39 23.42
C LEU A 14 12.79 4.78 24.54
N ARG A 15 12.06 3.81 25.10
CA ARG A 15 11.08 4.05 26.17
C ARG A 15 11.76 4.55 27.45
N SER A 16 12.91 3.99 27.82
CA SER A 16 13.70 4.46 28.98
C SER A 16 14.20 5.90 28.85
N ARG A 17 14.33 6.41 27.62
CA ARG A 17 14.68 7.82 27.33
C ARG A 17 13.46 8.72 27.13
N GLY A 18 12.24 8.20 27.34
CA GLY A 18 10.99 8.94 27.19
C GLY A 18 10.48 9.10 25.76
N TYR A 19 11.07 8.41 24.77
CA TYR A 19 10.54 8.42 23.40
C TYR A 19 9.37 7.46 23.28
N MET A 20 8.17 8.00 23.05
CA MET A 20 6.91 7.23 23.01
C MET A 20 6.34 7.03 21.59
N VAL A 21 7.09 7.41 20.55
CA VAL A 21 6.65 7.20 19.15
C VAL A 21 6.49 5.69 18.88
N PRO A 22 5.37 5.24 18.28
CA PRO A 22 5.16 3.83 17.93
C PRO A 22 6.20 3.33 16.92
N LEU A 23 6.74 2.13 17.17
CA LEU A 23 7.70 1.46 16.31
C LEU A 23 6.96 0.58 15.30
N VAL A 24 7.42 0.63 14.06
CA VAL A 24 6.90 -0.21 12.97
C VAL A 24 8.04 -1.09 12.46
N ALA A 25 7.95 -2.40 12.69
CA ALA A 25 8.91 -3.35 12.15
C ALA A 25 8.55 -3.69 10.70
N ASP A 26 9.52 -3.58 9.77
CA ASP A 26 9.30 -3.88 8.35
C ASP A 26 9.88 -5.25 7.99
N VAL A 27 9.00 -6.24 7.76
CA VAL A 27 9.38 -7.63 7.52
C VAL A 27 9.03 -8.05 6.10
N HIS A 28 10.05 -8.46 5.33
CA HIS A 28 9.92 -8.74 3.90
C HIS A 28 9.88 -10.23 3.53
N PHE A 29 10.68 -11.09 4.18
CA PHE A 29 10.91 -12.46 3.69
C PHE A 29 10.81 -13.57 4.74
N ASN A 30 10.96 -13.24 6.03
CA ASN A 30 11.02 -14.25 7.08
C ASN A 30 9.83 -14.10 8.04
N PRO A 31 8.80 -14.95 7.92
CA PRO A 31 7.62 -14.87 8.78
C PRO A 31 7.96 -15.05 10.26
N LYS A 32 8.99 -15.84 10.61
CA LYS A 32 9.42 -16.00 12.01
C LYS A 32 9.96 -14.68 12.60
N VAL A 33 10.52 -13.81 11.75
CA VAL A 33 10.93 -12.47 12.18
C VAL A 33 9.69 -11.61 12.48
N ALA A 34 8.59 -11.77 11.74
CA ALA A 34 7.34 -11.09 12.03
C ALA A 34 6.77 -11.53 13.38
N ASP A 35 6.77 -12.84 13.68
CA ASP A 35 6.29 -13.39 14.96
C ASP A 35 7.05 -12.80 16.16
N VAL A 36 8.38 -12.68 16.05
CA VAL A 36 9.21 -12.08 17.11
C VAL A 36 8.99 -10.57 17.17
N ALA A 37 8.95 -9.90 16.01
CA ALA A 37 8.75 -8.45 15.96
C ALA A 37 7.39 -8.05 16.57
N ALA A 38 6.37 -8.89 16.41
CA ALA A 38 5.03 -8.64 16.95
C ALA A 38 4.98 -8.62 18.48
N GLN A 39 6.00 -9.12 19.18
CA GLN A 39 6.10 -9.06 20.64
C GLN A 39 6.69 -7.73 21.14
N TYR A 40 7.36 -6.97 20.27
CA TYR A 40 8.17 -5.81 20.69
C TYR A 40 7.91 -4.52 19.90
N ALA A 41 7.18 -4.57 18.78
CA ALA A 41 6.74 -3.39 18.03
C ALA A 41 5.23 -3.22 18.09
N GLU A 42 4.77 -1.97 18.10
CA GLU A 42 3.34 -1.65 18.06
C GLU A 42 2.69 -1.95 16.70
N LYS A 43 3.50 -2.07 15.63
CA LYS A 43 3.03 -2.49 14.32
C LYS A 43 4.06 -3.32 13.56
N VAL A 44 3.61 -4.36 12.86
CA VAL A 44 4.45 -5.13 11.93
C VAL A 44 3.94 -4.95 10.51
N ARG A 45 4.80 -4.54 9.58
CA ARG A 45 4.50 -4.57 8.15
C ARG A 45 4.92 -5.91 7.56
N ILE A 46 4.01 -6.53 6.83
CA ILE A 46 4.24 -7.73 6.04
C ILE A 46 4.03 -7.45 4.55
N ASN A 47 4.58 -8.31 3.69
CA ASN A 47 4.38 -8.27 2.25
C ASN A 47 3.71 -9.58 1.77
N PRO A 48 2.45 -9.54 1.33
CA PRO A 48 1.71 -10.72 0.85
C PRO A 48 2.46 -11.62 -0.12
N GLY A 49 3.20 -11.03 -1.07
CA GLY A 49 3.76 -11.80 -2.17
C GLY A 49 4.95 -12.67 -1.79
N ASN A 50 5.60 -12.41 -0.66
CA ASN A 50 6.75 -13.18 -0.16
C ASN A 50 6.53 -13.72 1.27
N TYR A 51 5.28 -13.71 1.75
CA TYR A 51 4.98 -14.06 3.15
C TYR A 51 4.99 -15.57 3.40
N VAL A 52 4.65 -16.39 2.42
CA VAL A 52 4.66 -17.86 2.56
C VAL A 52 5.69 -18.49 1.63
N ASP A 53 5.71 -18.03 0.38
CA ASP A 53 6.69 -18.48 -0.60
C ASP A 53 7.96 -17.62 -0.54
N ALA A 54 9.11 -18.27 -0.69
CA ALA A 54 10.35 -17.57 -0.98
C ALA A 54 10.21 -16.77 -2.28
N ALA A 55 11.07 -15.76 -2.47
CA ALA A 55 11.04 -14.85 -3.62
C ALA A 55 10.76 -15.56 -4.96
N ARG A 56 9.97 -14.91 -5.84
CA ARG A 56 9.55 -15.37 -7.18
C ARG A 56 10.54 -16.33 -7.83
N THR A 57 10.11 -17.55 -8.11
CA THR A 57 10.96 -18.52 -8.80
C THR A 57 10.53 -18.79 -10.23
N PHE A 58 9.31 -18.38 -10.62
CA PHE A 58 8.72 -18.59 -11.95
C PHE A 58 8.80 -20.05 -12.43
N LYS A 59 8.90 -21.01 -11.52
CA LYS A 59 9.02 -22.44 -11.86
C LYS A 59 7.74 -23.02 -12.44
N LYS A 60 6.60 -22.36 -12.18
CA LYS A 60 5.29 -22.77 -12.63
C LYS A 60 4.53 -21.56 -13.17
N LEU A 61 4.12 -21.65 -14.44
CA LEU A 61 3.53 -20.55 -15.20
C LEU A 61 1.99 -20.55 -15.15
N GLU A 62 1.38 -21.72 -14.93
CA GLU A 62 -0.07 -21.89 -14.88
C GLU A 62 -0.47 -22.64 -13.61
N TYR A 63 -1.52 -22.16 -12.95
CA TYR A 63 -2.11 -22.76 -11.76
C TYR A 63 -3.55 -23.16 -12.09
N THR A 64 -3.94 -24.38 -11.74
CA THR A 64 -5.37 -24.74 -11.75
C THR A 64 -6.11 -24.06 -10.59
N ASP A 65 -7.45 -24.08 -10.61
CA ASP A 65 -8.25 -23.53 -9.51
C ASP A 65 -7.96 -24.24 -8.18
N GLU A 66 -7.76 -25.55 -8.20
CA GLU A 66 -7.43 -26.34 -7.02
C GLU A 66 -6.05 -25.98 -6.46
N GLU A 67 -5.07 -25.77 -7.34
CA GLU A 67 -3.72 -25.38 -6.94
C GLU A 67 -3.70 -23.96 -6.37
N TYR A 68 -4.46 -23.04 -6.97
CA TYR A 68 -4.64 -21.70 -6.44
C TYR A 68 -5.26 -21.74 -5.04
N ALA A 69 -6.32 -22.52 -4.86
CA ALA A 69 -6.97 -22.70 -3.55
C ALA A 69 -6.01 -23.31 -2.52
N ALA A 70 -5.16 -24.27 -2.91
CA ALA A 70 -4.16 -24.85 -2.04
C ALA A 70 -3.10 -23.81 -1.60
N GLU A 71 -2.65 -22.92 -2.49
CA GLU A 71 -1.74 -21.82 -2.11
C GLU A 71 -2.40 -20.83 -1.15
N VAL A 72 -3.69 -20.50 -1.38
CA VAL A 72 -4.45 -19.67 -0.43
C VAL A 72 -4.54 -20.36 0.93
N GLN A 73 -4.76 -21.67 0.98
CA GLN A 73 -4.80 -22.40 2.24
C GLN A 73 -3.46 -22.34 2.99
N LYS A 74 -2.32 -22.49 2.31
CA LYS A 74 -1.00 -22.34 2.94
C LYS A 74 -0.80 -20.95 3.55
N ILE A 75 -1.33 -19.91 2.91
CA ILE A 75 -1.33 -18.55 3.47
C ILE A 75 -2.10 -18.52 4.78
N ARG A 76 -3.29 -19.11 4.83
CA ARG A 76 -4.08 -19.18 6.06
C ARG A 76 -3.33 -19.92 7.16
N ASP A 77 -2.80 -21.09 6.86
CA ASP A 77 -2.09 -21.94 7.82
C ASP A 77 -0.91 -21.20 8.47
N ARG A 78 -0.25 -20.29 7.74
CA ARG A 78 0.83 -19.47 8.29
C ARG A 78 0.35 -18.15 8.90
N PHE A 79 -0.62 -17.49 8.30
CA PHE A 79 -1.04 -16.14 8.67
C PHE A 79 -1.90 -16.13 9.92
N VAL A 80 -2.80 -17.10 10.10
CA VAL A 80 -3.68 -17.20 11.27
C VAL A 80 -2.89 -17.30 12.59
N PRO A 81 -1.86 -18.15 12.73
CA PRO A 81 -1.00 -18.15 13.93
C PRO A 81 -0.35 -16.80 14.20
N PHE A 82 0.08 -16.08 13.15
CA PHE A 82 0.64 -14.74 13.30
C PHE A 82 -0.39 -13.72 13.78
N LEU A 83 -1.62 -13.77 13.25
CA LEU A 83 -2.71 -12.93 13.74
C LEU A 83 -2.96 -13.16 15.24
N ASN A 84 -2.89 -14.41 15.70
CA ASN A 84 -3.05 -14.72 17.13
C ASN A 84 -1.95 -14.10 18.00
N ILE A 85 -0.69 -14.19 17.56
CA ILE A 85 0.43 -13.50 18.23
C ILE A 85 0.17 -11.99 18.27
N CYS A 86 -0.28 -11.39 17.17
CA CYS A 86 -0.62 -9.97 17.13
C CYS A 86 -1.77 -9.60 18.07
N LYS A 87 -2.81 -10.44 18.19
CA LYS A 87 -3.92 -10.24 19.14
C LYS A 87 -3.43 -10.25 20.58
N GLU A 88 -2.61 -11.23 20.93
CA GLU A 88 -2.05 -11.40 22.29
C GLU A 88 -1.17 -10.23 22.70
N ASN A 89 -0.43 -9.63 21.77
CA ASN A 89 0.52 -8.55 22.03
C ASN A 89 -0.03 -7.16 21.71
N HIS A 90 -1.30 -7.04 21.31
CA HIS A 90 -1.94 -5.78 20.88
C HIS A 90 -1.21 -5.07 19.73
N THR A 91 -0.63 -5.86 18.82
CA THR A 91 0.18 -5.36 17.71
C THR A 91 -0.66 -5.20 16.45
N ALA A 92 -0.59 -4.03 15.82
CA ALA A 92 -1.24 -3.80 14.54
C ALA A 92 -0.45 -4.42 13.38
N ILE A 93 -1.12 -4.65 12.25
CA ILE A 93 -0.49 -5.15 11.02
C ILE A 93 -0.59 -4.10 9.93
N ARG A 94 0.47 -3.93 9.15
CA ARG A 94 0.39 -3.27 7.84
C ARG A 94 0.56 -4.30 6.72
N ILE A 95 -0.47 -4.51 5.93
CA ILE A 95 -0.40 -5.35 4.73
C ILE A 95 0.12 -4.47 3.59
N GLY A 96 1.37 -4.67 3.19
CA GLY A 96 2.04 -3.82 2.21
C GLY A 96 2.35 -4.53 0.90
N VAL A 97 1.50 -4.35 -0.10
CA VAL A 97 1.69 -4.89 -1.46
C VAL A 97 2.58 -3.96 -2.27
N ASN A 98 3.65 -4.52 -2.83
CA ASN A 98 4.54 -3.83 -3.75
C ASN A 98 4.38 -4.40 -5.16
N HIS A 99 4.36 -3.52 -6.17
CA HIS A 99 4.21 -3.92 -7.59
C HIS A 99 5.26 -4.97 -8.01
N GLY A 100 6.52 -4.75 -7.66
CA GLY A 100 7.62 -5.65 -8.02
C GLY A 100 7.68 -7.00 -7.30
N SER A 101 6.75 -7.29 -6.37
CA SER A 101 6.82 -8.50 -5.53
C SER A 101 5.48 -9.21 -5.37
N LEU A 102 4.60 -9.20 -6.37
CA LEU A 102 3.42 -10.08 -6.40
C LEU A 102 3.85 -11.56 -6.45
N SER A 103 3.12 -12.46 -5.81
CA SER A 103 3.44 -13.89 -5.82
C SER A 103 3.21 -14.55 -7.19
N ASP A 104 3.81 -15.71 -7.41
CA ASP A 104 3.72 -16.46 -8.67
C ASP A 104 2.24 -16.79 -9.03
N ARG A 105 1.40 -17.16 -8.06
CA ARG A 105 -0.05 -17.42 -8.28
C ARG A 105 -0.80 -16.19 -8.79
N ILE A 106 -0.51 -15.01 -8.23
CA ILE A 106 -1.18 -13.76 -8.58
C ILE A 106 -0.71 -13.32 -9.96
N MET A 107 0.60 -13.40 -10.21
CA MET A 107 1.19 -13.10 -11.51
C MET A 107 0.64 -13.99 -12.63
N SER A 108 0.46 -15.29 -12.37
CA SER A 108 -0.11 -16.23 -13.34
C SER A 108 -1.55 -15.89 -13.72
N ARG A 109 -2.40 -15.55 -12.72
CA ARG A 109 -3.84 -15.31 -12.94
C ARG A 109 -4.18 -13.89 -13.40
N TYR A 110 -3.50 -12.88 -12.88
CA TYR A 110 -3.84 -11.48 -13.08
C TYR A 110 -2.74 -10.68 -13.80
N GLY A 111 -1.53 -11.21 -13.90
CA GLY A 111 -0.37 -10.47 -14.39
C GLY A 111 0.10 -9.36 -13.44
N ASP A 112 1.05 -8.57 -13.92
CA ASP A 112 1.54 -7.36 -13.23
C ASP A 112 0.58 -6.19 -13.46
N THR A 113 -0.61 -6.28 -12.86
CA THR A 113 -1.74 -5.37 -13.09
C THR A 113 -2.28 -4.78 -11.78
N PRO A 114 -2.96 -3.63 -11.81
CA PRO A 114 -3.70 -3.11 -10.66
C PRO A 114 -4.62 -4.15 -10.03
N GLU A 115 -5.32 -4.93 -10.84
CA GLU A 115 -6.23 -6.00 -10.42
C GLU A 115 -5.47 -7.10 -9.66
N GLY A 116 -4.29 -7.50 -10.12
CA GLY A 116 -3.43 -8.46 -9.41
C GLY A 116 -2.94 -7.94 -8.06
N MET A 117 -2.58 -6.66 -7.98
CA MET A 117 -2.20 -6.04 -6.70
C MET A 117 -3.37 -5.99 -5.71
N VAL A 118 -4.57 -5.65 -6.19
CA VAL A 118 -5.79 -5.65 -5.35
C VAL A 118 -6.11 -7.06 -4.88
N ALA A 119 -6.09 -8.05 -5.78
CA ALA A 119 -6.33 -9.45 -5.43
C ALA A 119 -5.35 -9.94 -4.35
N SER A 120 -4.05 -9.65 -4.50
CA SER A 120 -3.04 -10.01 -3.52
C SER A 120 -3.29 -9.40 -2.13
N CYS A 121 -3.83 -8.18 -2.08
CA CYS A 121 -4.18 -7.52 -0.82
C CYS A 121 -5.46 -8.13 -0.21
N MET A 122 -6.51 -8.26 -1.02
CA MET A 122 -7.83 -8.73 -0.57
C MET A 122 -7.79 -10.16 -0.04
N GLU A 123 -6.92 -11.04 -0.56
CA GLU A 123 -6.70 -12.37 -0.01
C GLU A 123 -6.36 -12.34 1.49
N PHE A 124 -5.47 -11.43 1.90
CA PHE A 124 -5.08 -11.31 3.30
C PHE A 124 -6.15 -10.59 4.13
N LEU A 125 -6.82 -9.58 3.56
CA LEU A 125 -7.89 -8.85 4.25
C LEU A 125 -9.08 -9.72 4.58
N ARG A 126 -9.49 -10.60 3.66
CA ARG A 126 -10.57 -11.56 3.90
C ARG A 126 -10.24 -12.50 5.06
N VAL A 127 -8.99 -12.99 5.14
CA VAL A 127 -8.53 -13.77 6.31
C VAL A 127 -8.59 -12.92 7.58
N CYS A 128 -8.15 -11.67 7.55
CA CYS A 128 -8.25 -10.78 8.71
C CYS A 128 -9.69 -10.58 9.19
N VAL A 129 -10.65 -10.36 8.27
CA VAL A 129 -12.07 -10.19 8.59
C VAL A 129 -12.66 -11.47 9.18
N GLU A 130 -12.41 -12.62 8.57
CA GLU A 130 -12.88 -13.93 9.04
C GLU A 130 -12.34 -14.27 10.44
N GLU A 131 -11.07 -13.94 10.70
CA GLU A 131 -10.42 -14.13 12.01
C GLU A 131 -10.72 -12.98 12.99
N GLN A 132 -11.60 -12.04 12.65
CA GLN A 132 -11.98 -10.87 13.47
C GLN A 132 -10.78 -10.03 13.91
N PHE A 133 -9.74 -9.95 13.09
CA PHE A 133 -8.56 -9.10 13.31
C PHE A 133 -8.67 -7.82 12.50
N LEU A 134 -9.11 -6.73 13.14
CA LEU A 134 -9.37 -5.46 12.45
C LEU A 134 -8.28 -4.39 12.62
N ASN A 135 -7.23 -4.68 13.40
CA ASN A 135 -6.10 -3.78 13.62
C ASN A 135 -5.13 -3.80 12.43
N VAL A 136 -5.64 -3.44 11.25
CA VAL A 136 -4.95 -3.56 9.96
C VAL A 136 -4.88 -2.21 9.27
N VAL A 137 -3.73 -1.92 8.68
CA VAL A 137 -3.49 -0.80 7.75
C VAL A 137 -3.04 -1.39 6.42
N ILE A 138 -3.47 -0.81 5.30
CA ILE A 138 -3.08 -1.29 3.98
C ILE A 138 -2.10 -0.31 3.36
N SER A 139 -1.12 -0.80 2.59
CA SER A 139 -0.35 0.07 1.69
C SER A 139 -0.14 -0.59 0.35
N ILE A 140 -0.42 0.16 -0.72
CA ILE A 140 -0.08 -0.21 -2.10
C ILE A 140 1.05 0.71 -2.54
N LYS A 141 2.18 0.15 -2.98
CA LYS A 141 3.30 0.92 -3.50
C LYS A 141 3.69 0.47 -4.91
N ALA A 142 3.79 1.44 -5.80
CA ALA A 142 4.35 1.29 -7.14
C ALA A 142 5.22 2.50 -7.49
N SER A 143 6.23 2.31 -8.34
CA SER A 143 7.08 3.40 -8.82
C SER A 143 6.36 4.21 -9.91
N ASN A 144 5.46 3.59 -10.66
CA ASN A 144 4.55 4.27 -11.57
C ASN A 144 3.35 4.83 -10.78
N THR A 145 3.25 6.16 -10.71
CA THR A 145 2.19 6.85 -9.96
C THR A 145 0.79 6.59 -10.54
N VAL A 146 0.65 6.38 -11.85
CA VAL A 146 -0.63 6.03 -12.47
C VAL A 146 -1.11 4.67 -11.99
N VAL A 147 -0.23 3.68 -11.95
CA VAL A 147 -0.54 2.34 -11.43
C VAL A 147 -0.91 2.42 -9.96
N MET A 148 -0.09 3.10 -9.14
CA MET A 148 -0.39 3.27 -7.71
C MET A 148 -1.78 3.88 -7.48
N VAL A 149 -2.07 5.01 -8.14
CA VAL A 149 -3.34 5.72 -7.99
C VAL A 149 -4.51 4.83 -8.43
N ARG A 150 -4.42 4.20 -9.60
CA ARG A 150 -5.46 3.28 -10.09
C ARG A 150 -5.69 2.12 -9.12
N THR A 151 -4.63 1.48 -8.63
CA THR A 151 -4.73 0.34 -7.73
C THR A 151 -5.38 0.72 -6.40
N VAL A 152 -5.02 1.86 -5.80
CA VAL A 152 -5.62 2.29 -4.51
C VAL A 152 -7.10 2.61 -4.69
N ARG A 153 -7.49 3.26 -5.79
CA ARG A 153 -8.90 3.55 -6.10
C ARG A 153 -9.70 2.27 -6.29
N LEU A 154 -9.15 1.32 -7.05
CA LEU A 154 -9.77 0.01 -7.27
C LEU A 154 -9.90 -0.75 -5.94
N LEU A 155 -8.85 -0.76 -5.12
CA LEU A 155 -8.86 -1.39 -3.81
C LEU A 155 -9.97 -0.82 -2.91
N ALA A 156 -10.10 0.50 -2.84
CA ALA A 156 -11.15 1.16 -2.07
C ALA A 156 -12.55 0.71 -2.53
N ALA A 157 -12.79 0.68 -3.85
CA ALA A 157 -14.04 0.22 -4.41
C ALA A 157 -14.34 -1.26 -4.12
N VAL A 158 -13.33 -2.15 -4.21
CA VAL A 158 -13.51 -3.58 -3.89
C VAL A 158 -13.77 -3.78 -2.40
N MET A 159 -13.07 -3.06 -1.51
CA MET A 159 -13.34 -3.11 -0.07
C MET A 159 -14.77 -2.69 0.25
N GLU A 160 -15.25 -1.59 -0.34
CA GLU A 160 -16.62 -1.11 -0.16
C GLU A 160 -17.67 -2.13 -0.66
N GLN A 161 -17.42 -2.75 -1.83
CA GLN A 161 -18.28 -3.82 -2.36
C GLN A 161 -18.36 -5.04 -1.44
N GLU A 162 -17.28 -5.37 -0.74
CA GLU A 162 -17.25 -6.46 0.23
C GLU A 162 -17.64 -6.02 1.66
N GLY A 163 -18.08 -4.77 1.84
CA GLY A 163 -18.57 -4.27 3.13
C GLY A 163 -17.47 -4.09 4.19
N MET A 164 -16.23 -3.86 3.77
CA MET A 164 -15.10 -3.62 4.66
C MET A 164 -14.43 -2.27 4.39
N ALA A 165 -13.78 -1.72 5.42
CA ALA A 165 -13.03 -0.47 5.31
C ALA A 165 -11.82 -0.52 6.25
N PHE A 166 -10.63 -0.32 5.69
CA PHE A 166 -9.38 -0.31 6.44
C PHE A 166 -8.55 0.93 6.09
N PRO A 167 -7.80 1.50 7.05
CA PRO A 167 -6.95 2.66 6.81
C PRO A 167 -5.91 2.43 5.70
N LEU A 168 -5.72 3.44 4.85
CA LEU A 168 -4.79 3.46 3.73
C LEU A 168 -3.53 4.25 4.08
N HIS A 169 -2.38 3.57 4.01
CA HIS A 169 -1.06 4.15 4.07
C HIS A 169 -0.50 4.40 2.67
N LEU A 170 -0.42 5.68 2.30
CA LEU A 170 0.04 6.09 0.98
C LEU A 170 1.54 6.35 0.95
N GLY A 171 2.19 5.90 -0.11
CA GLY A 171 3.56 6.28 -0.39
C GLY A 171 4.01 5.78 -1.76
N VAL A 172 4.78 6.60 -2.46
CA VAL A 172 5.43 6.20 -3.72
C VAL A 172 6.74 5.52 -3.39
N THR A 173 7.03 4.38 -4.02
CA THR A 173 8.35 3.73 -3.88
C THR A 173 9.33 4.32 -4.88
N GLU A 174 10.62 4.35 -4.52
CA GLU A 174 11.69 4.85 -5.38
C GLU A 174 11.34 6.23 -5.94
N ALA A 175 11.02 7.19 -5.06
CA ALA A 175 10.66 8.52 -5.53
C ALA A 175 11.84 9.18 -6.25
N GLY A 176 13.06 8.90 -5.81
CA GLY A 176 14.29 9.55 -6.23
C GLY A 176 14.77 10.52 -5.16
N ASP A 177 15.75 11.33 -5.52
CA ASP A 177 16.26 12.44 -4.72
C ASP A 177 15.74 13.78 -5.25
N GLY A 178 15.96 14.84 -4.47
CA GLY A 178 15.77 16.20 -4.94
C GLY A 178 14.35 16.50 -5.42
N GLU A 179 14.26 17.37 -6.42
CA GLU A 179 12.99 17.86 -6.92
C GLU A 179 12.14 16.75 -7.56
N ASP A 180 12.77 15.82 -8.28
CA ASP A 180 12.10 14.70 -8.94
C ASP A 180 11.37 13.81 -7.93
N GLY A 181 12.03 13.46 -6.82
CA GLY A 181 11.40 12.68 -5.74
C GLY A 181 10.21 13.39 -5.09
N ARG A 182 10.30 14.71 -4.95
CA ARG A 182 9.22 15.55 -4.39
C ARG A 182 8.04 15.65 -5.34
N ILE A 183 8.29 15.90 -6.63
CA ILE A 183 7.27 15.97 -7.68
C ILE A 183 6.57 14.63 -7.82
N LYS A 184 7.32 13.53 -7.90
CA LYS A 184 6.75 12.18 -8.04
C LYS A 184 5.89 11.80 -6.83
N SER A 185 6.35 12.13 -5.63
CA SER A 185 5.57 11.93 -4.40
C SER A 185 4.29 12.77 -4.40
N ALA A 186 4.37 14.04 -4.82
CA ALA A 186 3.21 14.92 -4.92
C ALA A 186 2.18 14.42 -5.94
N LEU A 187 2.63 13.89 -7.09
CA LEU A 187 1.75 13.32 -8.12
C LEU A 187 1.01 12.07 -7.62
N GLY A 188 1.70 11.14 -6.96
CA GLY A 188 1.08 9.90 -6.48
C GLY A 188 0.23 10.10 -5.23
N ILE A 189 0.81 10.65 -4.17
CA ILE A 189 0.14 10.83 -2.88
C ILE A 189 -0.93 11.92 -3.00
N GLY A 190 -0.59 13.05 -3.63
CA GLY A 190 -1.51 14.18 -3.76
C GLY A 190 -2.75 13.85 -4.58
N ALA A 191 -2.65 13.01 -5.62
CA ALA A 191 -3.83 12.56 -6.35
C ALA A 191 -4.83 11.85 -5.42
N LEU A 192 -4.35 10.86 -4.66
CA LEU A 192 -5.21 10.07 -3.75
C LEU A 192 -5.75 10.90 -2.58
N LEU A 193 -4.93 11.78 -1.99
CA LEU A 193 -5.41 12.66 -0.92
C LEU A 193 -6.51 13.63 -1.42
N ASN A 194 -6.40 14.16 -2.64
CA ASN A 194 -7.47 14.99 -3.22
C ASN A 194 -8.75 14.19 -3.51
N ASP A 195 -8.65 12.87 -3.63
CA ASP A 195 -9.79 11.98 -3.77
C ASP A 195 -10.44 11.63 -2.42
N GLY A 196 -9.87 12.08 -1.30
CA GLY A 196 -10.30 11.70 0.04
C GLY A 196 -9.78 10.34 0.50
N LEU A 197 -8.82 9.75 -0.23
CA LEU A 197 -8.21 8.46 0.12
C LEU A 197 -6.86 8.70 0.80
N GLY A 198 -6.67 8.16 2.00
CA GLY A 198 -5.39 8.18 2.72
C GLY A 198 -5.51 8.63 4.17
N ASP A 199 -5.08 7.76 5.09
CA ASP A 199 -5.15 7.96 6.54
C ASP A 199 -3.77 8.24 7.15
N THR A 200 -2.72 7.78 6.47
CA THR A 200 -1.32 8.05 6.81
C THR A 200 -0.49 8.07 5.54
N ILE A 201 0.57 8.88 5.52
CA ILE A 201 1.44 8.99 4.35
C ILE A 201 2.90 8.81 4.72
N ARG A 202 3.70 8.35 3.76
CA ARG A 202 5.16 8.42 3.80
C ARG A 202 5.71 8.83 2.44
N VAL A 203 6.43 9.94 2.42
CA VAL A 203 7.29 10.33 1.30
C VAL A 203 8.57 9.51 1.40
N SER A 204 9.04 8.88 0.32
CA SER A 204 10.23 8.01 0.36
C SER A 204 11.35 8.61 -0.52
N LEU A 205 12.18 9.47 0.06
CA LEU A 205 13.29 10.13 -0.66
C LEU A 205 14.60 9.36 -0.49
N SER A 206 15.49 9.44 -1.47
CA SER A 206 16.87 8.92 -1.36
C SER A 206 17.81 9.87 -0.57
N GLU A 207 17.25 10.63 0.37
CA GLU A 207 17.92 11.64 1.20
C GLU A 207 17.86 11.22 2.69
N ALA A 208 18.39 12.07 3.58
CA ALA A 208 18.24 11.87 5.03
C ALA A 208 16.74 11.83 5.41
N PRO A 209 16.29 10.93 6.31
CA PRO A 209 14.87 10.77 6.66
C PRO A 209 14.18 12.06 7.12
N GLU A 210 14.93 12.99 7.72
CA GLU A 210 14.45 14.31 8.15
C GLU A 210 13.92 15.15 6.98
N ALA A 211 14.37 14.89 5.75
CA ALA A 211 13.90 15.55 4.54
C ALA A 211 12.51 15.06 4.08
N GLU A 212 12.07 13.86 4.50
CA GLU A 212 10.77 13.30 4.11
C GLU A 212 9.60 14.05 4.77
N ILE A 213 9.72 14.38 6.06
CA ILE A 213 8.63 14.94 6.88
C ILE A 213 8.15 16.32 6.40
N PRO A 214 9.02 17.30 6.06
CA PRO A 214 8.57 18.59 5.54
C PRO A 214 7.75 18.46 4.25
N VAL A 215 8.09 17.51 3.38
CA VAL A 215 7.35 17.26 2.13
C VAL A 215 5.99 16.64 2.43
N ALA A 216 5.95 15.63 3.29
CA ALA A 216 4.70 15.00 3.74
C ALA A 216 3.74 16.03 4.33
N ARG A 217 4.24 16.91 5.21
CA ARG A 217 3.44 17.97 5.83
C ARG A 217 2.87 18.94 4.80
N LYS A 218 3.68 19.41 3.85
CA LYS A 218 3.22 20.30 2.76
C LYS A 218 2.09 19.68 1.93
N LEU A 219 2.15 18.38 1.65
CA LEU A 219 1.08 17.68 0.91
C LEU A 219 -0.22 17.63 1.69
N VAL A 220 -0.15 17.31 2.98
CA VAL A 220 -1.33 17.28 3.86
C VAL A 220 -1.93 18.68 4.01
N ASP A 221 -1.10 19.66 4.37
CA ASP A 221 -1.54 21.05 4.55
C ASP A 221 -2.23 21.58 3.29
N TYR A 222 -1.67 21.29 2.10
CA TYR A 222 -2.24 21.71 0.82
C TYR A 222 -3.67 21.17 0.60
N VAL A 223 -3.92 19.91 0.96
CA VAL A 223 -5.26 19.29 0.82
C VAL A 223 -6.21 19.84 1.87
N LEU A 224 -5.73 20.05 3.10
CA LEU A 224 -6.53 20.60 4.20
C LEU A 224 -7.02 22.03 3.94
N LEU A 225 -6.30 22.84 3.15
CA LEU A 225 -6.77 24.16 2.71
C LEU A 225 -8.14 24.11 2.00
N LYS A 226 -8.56 22.94 1.51
CA LYS A 226 -9.81 22.76 0.77
C LYS A 226 -10.99 22.28 1.63
N GLN A 227 -10.79 21.96 2.91
CA GLN A 227 -11.85 21.36 3.77
C GLN A 227 -13.14 22.18 3.84
N ASN A 228 -13.04 23.51 3.77
CA ASN A 228 -14.18 24.43 3.86
C ASN A 228 -14.52 25.06 2.50
N HIS A 229 -14.08 24.45 1.39
CA HIS A 229 -14.42 24.96 0.07
C HIS A 229 -15.93 24.80 -0.17
N PRO A 230 -16.64 25.84 -0.66
CA PRO A 230 -18.05 25.72 -1.01
C PRO A 230 -18.30 24.55 -1.96
N PHE A 231 -19.37 23.78 -1.71
CA PHE A 231 -19.78 22.72 -2.61
C PHE A 231 -20.09 23.31 -3.99
N VAL A 232 -19.46 22.76 -5.03
CA VAL A 232 -19.71 23.14 -6.42
C VAL A 232 -20.58 22.05 -7.04
N PRO A 233 -21.86 22.30 -7.33
CA PRO A 233 -22.73 21.30 -7.93
C PRO A 233 -22.24 20.95 -9.34
N GLY A 234 -22.23 19.66 -9.64
CA GLY A 234 -21.85 19.14 -10.96
C GLY A 234 -22.58 17.83 -11.23
N VAL A 235 -22.75 17.52 -12.52
CA VAL A 235 -23.22 16.20 -12.97
C VAL A 235 -22.01 15.40 -13.43
N GLU A 236 -21.96 14.13 -13.04
CA GLU A 236 -20.93 13.24 -13.54
C GLU A 236 -21.09 13.08 -15.06
N ALA A 237 -19.99 13.23 -15.79
CA ALA A 237 -20.03 13.18 -17.24
C ALA A 237 -20.34 11.73 -17.69
N PRO A 238 -21.20 11.54 -18.71
CA PRO A 238 -21.47 10.20 -19.24
C PRO A 238 -20.17 9.49 -19.66
N GLY A 239 -19.96 8.28 -19.14
CA GLY A 239 -18.76 7.48 -19.41
C GLY A 239 -17.50 7.88 -18.61
N PHE A 240 -17.62 8.77 -17.63
CA PHE A 240 -16.55 8.96 -16.66
C PHE A 240 -16.41 7.71 -15.79
N ASN A 241 -15.21 7.12 -15.79
CA ASN A 241 -14.85 6.05 -14.89
C ASN A 241 -13.58 6.47 -14.15
N TYR A 242 -13.74 6.75 -12.87
CA TYR A 242 -12.65 7.19 -12.01
C TYR A 242 -11.64 6.08 -11.68
N LEU A 243 -12.05 4.81 -11.80
CA LEU A 243 -11.19 3.63 -11.65
C LEU A 243 -10.34 3.36 -12.90
N GLU A 244 -10.80 3.82 -14.07
CA GLU A 244 -10.12 3.61 -15.36
C GLU A 244 -9.99 4.91 -16.16
N PRO A 245 -9.11 5.84 -15.72
CA PRO A 245 -8.92 7.08 -16.43
C PRO A 245 -8.31 6.82 -17.82
N SER A 246 -9.01 7.25 -18.87
CA SER A 246 -8.54 7.19 -20.26
C SER A 246 -8.26 8.59 -20.82
N ARG A 247 -7.24 8.70 -21.70
CA ARG A 247 -6.94 9.96 -22.38
C ARG A 247 -8.13 10.36 -23.25
N ARG A 248 -8.72 11.52 -22.96
CA ARG A 248 -9.77 12.10 -23.81
C ARG A 248 -9.21 12.42 -25.20
N LYS A 249 -9.91 11.99 -26.24
CA LYS A 249 -9.60 12.38 -27.62
C LYS A 249 -10.04 13.82 -27.83
N THR A 250 -9.13 14.67 -28.26
CA THR A 250 -9.39 16.08 -28.55
C THR A 250 -8.98 16.40 -29.99
N ARG A 251 -9.56 17.45 -30.57
CA ARG A 251 -9.14 17.97 -31.87
C ARG A 251 -7.94 18.88 -31.66
N ALA A 252 -6.86 18.66 -32.41
CA ALA A 252 -5.72 19.56 -32.38
C ALA A 252 -6.06 20.91 -33.03
N VAL A 253 -5.65 21.99 -32.37
CA VAL A 253 -5.67 23.36 -32.91
C VAL A 253 -4.25 23.91 -32.74
N ARG A 254 -3.55 24.11 -33.87
CA ARG A 254 -2.10 24.40 -33.88
C ARG A 254 -1.34 23.31 -33.09
N ASN A 255 -0.53 23.70 -32.12
CA ASN A 255 0.25 22.83 -31.23
C ASN A 255 -0.52 22.41 -29.95
N ILE A 256 -1.82 22.73 -29.82
CA ILE A 256 -2.62 22.45 -28.63
C ILE A 256 -3.64 21.35 -28.93
N GLY A 257 -3.74 20.36 -28.04
CA GLY A 257 -4.71 19.26 -28.15
C GLY A 257 -4.29 18.16 -29.13
N GLY A 258 -5.19 17.20 -29.37
CA GLY A 258 -4.87 15.98 -30.11
C GLY A 258 -3.86 15.11 -29.34
N SER A 259 -2.78 14.72 -30.02
CA SER A 259 -1.69 13.93 -29.44
C SER A 259 -0.54 14.77 -28.86
N HIS A 260 -0.51 16.09 -29.08
CA HIS A 260 0.57 16.98 -28.64
C HIS A 260 0.77 16.97 -27.11
N LEU A 261 2.02 17.28 -26.69
CA LEU A 261 2.35 17.43 -25.27
C LEU A 261 1.64 18.67 -24.70
N PRO A 262 1.17 18.62 -23.44
CA PRO A 262 0.47 19.72 -22.81
C PRO A 262 1.45 20.77 -22.28
N LEU A 263 2.31 21.30 -23.18
CA LEU A 263 3.23 22.39 -22.89
C LEU A 263 2.73 23.63 -23.63
N SER A 264 2.50 24.71 -22.87
CA SER A 264 2.05 26.01 -23.36
C SER A 264 3.21 26.85 -23.89
#